data_AF-A0A2H3AY09-F1
#
_entry.id   AF-A0A2H3AY09-F1
#
_cell.length_a   1.000
_cell.length_b   1.000
_cell.length_c   1.000
_cell.angle_alpha   90.00
_cell.angle_beta   90.00
_cell.angle_gamma   90.00
#
_symmetry.space_group_name_H-M   'P 1'
#
loop_
_entity.id
_entity.type
_entity.pdbx_description
1 polymer ?
#
loop_
_entity_poly.entity_id
_entity_poly.type
_entity_poly.pdbx_seq_one_letter_code
_entity_poly.pdbx_strand_id
1 'polypeptide(L)'
;VLREANTMLWANALHDMSLDMVLSKATSLGTAPGPIPDLRFVEAAVVMKSRPDSVRPKDWPGFCALVERLLSTDDFVKYVCNGTPQPIDLDSDEKHHTAVFLCFLQHVQYHFTKAKAFVSDYQGAGCWLTDPQVMAKSEYLFADGNVEGSIERFGKQHLCNAWCKWFELPEL
;
A
#
# COMPACT_ATOMS: atom_id res chain seq x y z
N VAL A 1 16.81 -0.34 4.73
CA VAL A 1 16.89 0.18 3.34
C VAL A 1 16.55 -0.87 2.29
N LEU A 2 17.34 -1.93 2.05
CA LEU A 2 17.01 -2.90 1.00
C LEU A 2 15.70 -3.64 1.23
N ARG A 3 15.37 -3.94 2.50
CA ARG A 3 14.06 -4.47 2.90
C ARG A 3 12.92 -3.50 2.59
N GLU A 4 13.05 -2.24 2.98
CA GLU A 4 12.07 -1.19 2.65
C GLU A 4 11.91 -1.00 1.14
N ALA A 5 13.00 -1.02 0.38
CA ALA A 5 12.95 -0.97 -1.07
C ALA A 5 12.19 -2.16 -1.66
N ASN A 6 12.34 -3.36 -1.08
CA ASN A 6 11.57 -4.54 -1.46
C ASN A 6 10.08 -4.37 -1.10
N THR A 7 9.75 -3.80 0.07
CA THR A 7 8.35 -3.47 0.43
C THR A 7 7.73 -2.52 -0.59
N MET A 8 8.42 -1.43 -0.95
CA MET A 8 7.98 -0.50 -1.98
C MET A 8 7.71 -1.20 -3.31
N LEU A 9 8.65 -2.05 -3.77
CA LEU A 9 8.51 -2.79 -5.01
C LEU A 9 7.25 -3.67 -5.02
N TRP A 10 7.04 -4.46 -3.97
CA TRP A 10 5.90 -5.38 -3.89
C TRP A 10 4.58 -4.65 -3.65
N ALA A 11 4.57 -3.59 -2.85
CA ALA A 11 3.37 -2.79 -2.64
C ALA A 11 2.92 -2.13 -3.94
N ASN A 12 3.85 -1.58 -4.71
CA ASN A 12 3.56 -1.00 -6.01
C ASN A 12 2.98 -2.05 -6.98
N ALA A 13 3.63 -3.21 -7.10
CA ALA A 13 3.15 -4.30 -7.96
C ALA A 13 1.74 -4.82 -7.56
N LEU A 14 1.48 -4.95 -6.26
CA LEU A 14 0.17 -5.38 -5.76
C LEU A 14 -0.92 -4.33 -5.99
N HIS A 15 -0.58 -3.05 -5.81
CA HIS A 15 -1.48 -1.92 -6.06
C HIS A 15 -1.84 -1.81 -7.54
N ASP A 16 -0.84 -1.78 -8.42
CA ASP A 16 -1.02 -1.67 -9.86
C ASP A 16 -1.82 -2.83 -10.43
N MET A 17 -1.50 -4.08 -10.05
CA MET A 17 -2.29 -5.26 -10.42
C MET A 17 -3.77 -5.10 -10.03
N SER A 18 -4.03 -4.54 -8.85
CA SER A 18 -5.39 -4.41 -8.33
C SER A 18 -6.15 -3.30 -9.04
N LEU A 19 -5.50 -2.17 -9.32
CA LEU A 19 -6.08 -1.10 -10.11
C LEU A 19 -6.33 -1.51 -11.57
N ASP A 20 -5.41 -2.22 -12.20
CA ASP A 20 -5.60 -2.73 -13.56
C ASP A 20 -6.81 -3.68 -13.64
N MET A 21 -6.99 -4.54 -12.63
CA MET A 21 -8.18 -5.37 -12.51
C MET A 21 -9.45 -4.52 -12.36
N VAL A 22 -9.42 -3.51 -11.48
CA VAL A 22 -10.54 -2.60 -11.26
C VAL A 22 -10.93 -1.89 -12.56
N LEU A 23 -9.97 -1.27 -13.24
CA LEU A 23 -10.20 -0.50 -14.46
C LEU A 23 -10.71 -1.37 -15.61
N SER A 24 -10.16 -2.58 -15.76
CA SER A 24 -10.59 -3.52 -16.82
C SER A 24 -12.00 -4.07 -16.60
N LYS A 25 -12.42 -4.29 -15.35
CA LYS A 25 -13.77 -4.82 -15.05
C LYS A 25 -14.81 -3.71 -14.91
N ALA A 26 -14.42 -2.53 -14.43
CA ALA A 26 -15.34 -1.41 -14.19
C ALA A 26 -16.14 -1.00 -15.43
N THR A 27 -15.56 -1.07 -16.64
CA THR A 27 -16.24 -0.72 -17.89
C THR A 27 -17.38 -1.67 -18.26
N SER A 28 -17.43 -2.86 -17.64
CA SER A 28 -18.45 -3.89 -17.88
C SER A 28 -19.52 -3.97 -16.79
N LEU A 29 -19.32 -3.27 -15.68
CA LEU A 29 -20.22 -3.25 -14.53
C LEU A 29 -21.23 -2.09 -14.63
N GLY A 30 -22.28 -2.15 -13.81
CA GLY A 30 -23.31 -1.12 -13.74
C GLY A 30 -22.82 0.20 -13.12
N THR A 31 -23.69 0.94 -12.45
CA THR A 31 -23.31 2.20 -11.79
C THR A 31 -22.33 1.96 -10.65
N ALA A 32 -21.15 2.59 -10.70
CA ALA A 32 -20.14 2.50 -9.65
C ALA A 32 -20.59 3.19 -8.35
N PRO A 33 -20.12 2.73 -7.17
CA PRO A 33 -20.40 3.37 -5.88
C PRO A 33 -19.92 4.83 -5.78
N GLY A 34 -18.92 5.20 -6.57
CA GLY A 34 -18.38 6.54 -6.67
C GLY A 34 -17.29 6.63 -7.73
N PRO A 35 -16.54 7.75 -7.81
CA PRO A 35 -15.40 7.86 -8.71
C PRO A 35 -14.30 6.88 -8.29
N ILE A 36 -13.61 6.26 -9.25
CA ILE A 36 -12.42 5.44 -8.97
C ILE A 36 -11.25 6.40 -8.73
N PRO A 37 -10.61 6.39 -7.54
CA PRO A 37 -9.45 7.24 -7.28
C PRO A 37 -8.27 6.91 -8.20
N ASP A 38 -7.65 7.94 -8.80
CA ASP A 38 -6.37 7.81 -9.53
C ASP A 38 -5.23 7.90 -8.51
N LEU A 39 -4.78 6.73 -8.02
CA LEU A 39 -3.74 6.61 -7.00
C LEU A 39 -2.59 5.75 -7.50
N ARG A 40 -1.36 6.12 -7.16
CA ARG A 40 -0.16 5.33 -7.46
C ARG A 40 0.93 5.57 -6.44
N PHE A 41 1.75 4.56 -6.19
CA PHE A 41 2.92 4.73 -5.32
C PHE A 41 3.98 5.61 -6.00
N VAL A 42 4.68 6.40 -5.19
CA VAL A 42 5.86 7.14 -5.65
C VAL A 42 6.97 6.19 -6.08
N GLU A 43 7.75 6.61 -7.06
CA GLU A 43 9.00 5.93 -7.38
C GLU A 43 10.00 6.14 -6.23
N ALA A 44 10.68 5.05 -5.86
CA ALA A 44 11.72 5.06 -4.86
C ALA A 44 13.01 4.47 -5.43
N ALA A 45 14.15 4.98 -4.97
CA ALA A 45 15.48 4.53 -5.39
C ALA A 45 16.39 4.30 -4.18
N VAL A 46 17.23 3.26 -4.27
CA VAL A 46 18.29 3.03 -3.29
C VAL A 46 19.52 3.82 -3.71
N VAL A 47 19.93 4.78 -2.89
CA VAL A 47 21.15 5.56 -3.10
C VAL A 47 22.22 5.07 -2.16
N MET A 48 23.37 4.73 -2.71
CA MET A 48 24.57 4.38 -1.95
C MET A 48 25.68 5.38 -2.26
N LYS A 49 26.38 5.84 -1.22
CA LYS A 49 27.56 6.69 -1.42
C LYS A 49 28.81 5.82 -1.41
N SER A 50 29.62 5.95 -2.46
CA SER A 50 30.96 5.37 -2.46
C SER A 50 31.80 6.00 -1.35
N ARG A 51 32.69 5.20 -0.76
CA ARG A 51 33.67 5.70 0.20
C ARG A 51 34.51 6.81 -0.46
N PRO A 52 34.63 8.01 0.12
CA PRO A 52 35.55 9.02 -0.38
C PRO A 52 37.00 8.54 -0.27
N ASP A 53 37.85 8.87 -1.25
CA ASP A 53 39.26 8.47 -1.24
C ASP A 53 40.02 8.99 -0.01
N SER A 54 39.57 10.11 0.56
CA SER A 54 40.11 10.72 1.77
C SER A 54 39.79 9.98 3.07
N VAL A 55 38.93 8.95 3.04
CA VAL A 55 38.48 8.21 4.22
C VAL A 55 39.02 6.78 4.18
N ARG A 56 39.68 6.34 5.25
CA ARG A 56 40.18 4.95 5.36
C ARG A 56 39.00 3.98 5.45
N PRO A 57 39.09 2.76 4.89
CA PRO A 57 37.98 1.79 4.89
C PRO A 57 37.38 1.53 6.27
N LYS A 58 38.20 1.38 7.30
CA LYS A 58 37.75 1.13 8.69
C LYS A 58 36.96 2.30 9.31
N ASP A 59 37.13 3.51 8.78
CA ASP A 59 36.51 4.74 9.29
C ASP A 59 35.29 5.14 8.42
N TRP A 60 34.94 4.35 7.40
CA TRP A 60 33.78 4.59 6.54
C TRP A 60 32.59 3.73 6.99
N PRO A 61 31.56 4.32 7.62
CA PRO A 61 30.40 3.56 8.08
C PRO A 61 29.49 3.09 6.95
N GLY A 62 29.77 3.49 5.70
CA GLY A 62 28.83 3.33 4.60
C GLY A 62 27.77 4.43 4.58
N PHE A 63 27.08 4.55 3.45
CA PHE A 63 25.84 5.29 3.34
C PHE A 63 24.94 4.56 2.37
N CYS A 64 23.73 4.26 2.82
CA CYS A 64 22.68 3.66 2.04
C CYS A 64 21.38 4.32 2.49
N ALA A 65 20.62 4.86 1.54
CA ALA A 65 19.34 5.52 1.81
C ALA A 65 18.31 5.08 0.76
N LEU A 66 17.06 5.07 1.16
CA LEU A 66 15.94 5.06 0.22
C LEU A 66 15.55 6.52 -0.02
N VAL A 67 15.43 6.92 -1.28
CA VAL A 67 14.97 8.26 -1.66
C VAL A 67 13.73 8.12 -2.52
N GLU A 68 12.80 9.04 -2.37
CA GLU A 68 11.53 9.06 -3.10
C GLU A 68 11.12 10.49 -3.40
N ARG A 69 9.99 10.66 -4.09
CA ARG A 69 9.42 11.97 -4.36
C ARG A 69 8.99 12.65 -3.06
N LEU A 70 9.44 13.89 -2.86
CA LEU A 70 8.93 14.74 -1.80
C LEU A 70 7.47 15.14 -2.10
N LEU A 71 6.56 14.77 -1.20
CA LEU A 71 5.15 15.13 -1.27
C LEU A 71 4.87 16.40 -0.43
N SER A 72 3.76 17.08 -0.74
CA SER A 72 3.28 18.20 0.09
C SER A 72 2.91 17.67 1.49
N THR A 73 3.40 18.34 2.53
CA THR A 73 3.07 18.00 3.92
C THR A 73 1.69 18.48 4.33
N ASP A 74 1.18 19.55 3.73
CA ASP A 74 -0.08 20.19 4.12
C ASP A 74 -1.30 19.32 3.76
N ASP A 75 -1.14 18.42 2.78
CA ASP A 75 -2.18 17.53 2.28
C ASP A 75 -1.90 16.04 2.56
N PHE A 76 -0.90 15.74 3.40
CA PHE A 76 -0.54 14.36 3.70
C PHE A 76 -1.63 13.70 4.57
N VAL A 77 -2.11 12.56 4.11
CA VAL A 77 -3.21 11.80 4.73
C VAL A 77 -2.78 10.36 4.89
N LYS A 78 -3.03 9.81 6.07
CA LYS A 78 -3.04 8.37 6.29
C LYS A 78 -4.47 7.87 6.08
N TYR A 79 -4.64 6.94 5.15
CA TYR A 79 -5.95 6.40 4.76
C TYR A 79 -6.28 5.10 5.48
N VAL A 80 -5.27 4.23 5.66
CA VAL A 80 -5.39 2.92 6.31
C VAL A 80 -4.15 2.71 7.18
N CYS A 81 -4.32 2.28 8.43
CA CYS A 81 -3.19 1.94 9.29
C CYS A 81 -2.63 0.55 8.99
N ASN A 82 -1.42 0.28 9.46
CA ASN A 82 -0.95 -1.08 9.64
C ASN A 82 -1.84 -1.87 10.64
N GLY A 83 -2.03 -3.15 10.39
CA GLY A 83 -2.66 -4.07 11.34
C GLY A 83 -4.19 -4.02 11.45
N THR A 84 -4.88 -3.08 10.80
CA THR A 84 -6.34 -3.09 10.65
C THR A 84 -6.76 -2.84 9.19
N PRO A 85 -7.59 -3.71 8.58
CA PRO A 85 -8.08 -3.54 7.21
C PRO A 85 -9.35 -2.66 7.18
N GLN A 86 -9.29 -1.50 7.83
CA GLN A 86 -10.40 -0.56 7.97
C GLN A 86 -9.95 0.87 7.64
N PRO A 87 -10.84 1.68 7.05
CA PRO A 87 -10.50 3.06 6.72
C PRO A 87 -10.32 3.88 7.99
N ILE A 88 -9.38 4.83 7.96
CA ILE A 88 -9.31 5.87 8.98
C ILE A 88 -10.55 6.77 8.84
N ASP A 89 -11.09 7.18 9.98
CA ASP A 89 -12.16 8.17 10.03
C ASP A 89 -11.59 9.55 9.66
N LEU A 90 -12.08 10.12 8.57
CA LEU A 90 -11.55 11.33 7.96
C LEU A 90 -12.70 12.31 7.73
N ASP A 91 -12.52 13.56 8.16
CA ASP A 91 -13.56 14.61 8.08
C ASP A 91 -13.96 15.02 6.65
N SER A 92 -13.22 14.55 5.64
CA SER A 92 -13.45 14.86 4.22
C SER A 92 -14.06 13.66 3.53
N ASP A 93 -15.25 13.83 2.97
CA ASP A 93 -15.96 12.79 2.21
C ASP A 93 -15.10 12.20 1.07
N GLU A 94 -14.34 13.05 0.36
CA GLU A 94 -13.44 12.61 -0.72
C GLU A 94 -12.29 11.74 -0.20
N LYS A 95 -11.66 12.15 0.90
CA LYS A 95 -10.56 11.40 1.52
C LYS A 95 -11.07 10.10 2.16
N HIS A 96 -12.25 10.14 2.78
CA HIS A 96 -12.90 8.96 3.33
C HIS A 96 -13.31 7.97 2.23
N HIS A 97 -13.89 8.45 1.13
CA HIS A 97 -14.17 7.63 -0.05
C HIS A 97 -12.91 6.94 -0.58
N THR A 98 -11.80 7.67 -0.62
CA THR A 98 -10.49 7.14 -0.99
C THR A 98 -10.02 6.04 -0.02
N ALA A 99 -10.14 6.25 1.29
CA ALA A 99 -9.80 5.24 2.30
C ALA A 99 -10.65 3.97 2.15
N VAL A 100 -11.96 4.11 1.94
CA VAL A 100 -12.89 2.99 1.72
C VAL A 100 -12.52 2.22 0.44
N PHE A 101 -12.20 2.93 -0.64
CA PHE A 101 -11.73 2.31 -1.88
C PHE A 101 -10.42 1.53 -1.68
N LEU A 102 -9.47 2.09 -0.93
CA LEU A 102 -8.21 1.42 -0.62
C LEU A 102 -8.41 0.15 0.21
N CYS A 103 -9.32 0.15 1.20
CA CYS A 103 -9.71 -1.08 1.90
C CYS A 103 -10.30 -2.14 0.97
N PHE A 104 -11.06 -1.73 -0.05
CA PHE A 104 -11.52 -2.64 -1.10
C PHE A 104 -10.35 -3.21 -1.92
N LEU A 105 -9.34 -2.41 -2.28
CA LEU A 105 -8.13 -2.94 -2.93
C LEU A 105 -7.41 -3.97 -2.06
N GLN A 106 -7.38 -3.80 -0.74
CA GLN A 106 -6.82 -4.83 0.16
C GLN A 106 -7.56 -6.17 0.01
N HIS A 107 -8.89 -6.14 -0.13
CA HIS A 107 -9.69 -7.34 -0.34
C HIS A 107 -9.40 -7.96 -1.72
N VAL A 108 -9.30 -7.15 -2.78
CA VAL A 108 -8.86 -7.62 -4.10
C VAL A 108 -7.52 -8.37 -3.99
N GLN A 109 -6.53 -7.73 -3.37
CA GLN A 109 -5.18 -8.30 -3.21
C GLN A 109 -5.21 -9.60 -2.39
N TYR A 110 -5.94 -9.60 -1.28
CA TYR A 110 -6.11 -10.78 -0.44
C TYR A 110 -6.73 -11.95 -1.22
N HIS A 111 -7.75 -11.69 -2.03
CA HIS A 111 -8.39 -12.71 -2.86
C HIS A 111 -7.43 -13.23 -3.95
N PHE A 112 -6.85 -12.34 -4.75
CA PHE A 112 -5.99 -12.70 -5.89
C PHE A 112 -4.70 -13.40 -5.46
N THR A 113 -4.12 -12.98 -4.33
CA THR A 113 -2.93 -13.65 -3.78
C THR A 113 -3.26 -14.95 -3.06
N LYS A 114 -4.54 -15.33 -2.95
CA LYS A 114 -5.04 -16.49 -2.20
C LYS A 114 -4.64 -16.43 -0.73
N ALA A 115 -4.96 -15.31 -0.08
CA ALA A 115 -4.65 -15.01 1.31
C ALA A 115 -3.15 -15.11 1.63
N LYS A 116 -2.29 -14.60 0.73
CA LYS A 116 -0.83 -14.61 0.95
C LYS A 116 -0.26 -13.23 1.24
N ALA A 117 -0.80 -12.20 0.59
CA ALA A 117 -0.35 -10.84 0.79
C ALA A 117 -1.44 -9.80 0.49
N PHE A 118 -1.35 -8.66 1.16
CA PHE A 118 -2.07 -7.44 0.78
C PHE A 118 -1.29 -6.22 1.25
N VAL A 119 -1.50 -5.09 0.60
CA VAL A 119 -0.89 -3.80 0.97
C VAL A 119 -1.69 -3.18 2.11
N SER A 120 -1.00 -2.54 3.03
CA SER A 120 -1.56 -1.82 4.17
C SER A 120 -0.72 -0.55 4.36
N ASP A 121 -1.02 0.20 5.41
CA ASP A 121 -0.39 1.49 5.67
C ASP A 121 -0.48 2.47 4.49
N TYR A 122 -1.64 2.52 3.84
CA TYR A 122 -1.86 3.45 2.74
C TYR A 122 -1.84 4.90 3.24
N GLN A 123 -0.90 5.69 2.74
CA GLN A 123 -0.73 7.10 3.08
C GLN A 123 -0.09 7.88 1.94
N GLY A 124 -0.30 9.19 1.90
CA GLY A 124 0.28 10.05 0.87
C GLY A 124 -0.47 11.36 0.70
N ALA A 125 -0.28 12.02 -0.45
CA ALA A 125 -0.88 13.33 -0.74
C ALA A 125 -1.33 13.41 -2.21
N GLY A 126 -2.55 13.92 -2.43
CA GLY A 126 -3.17 13.97 -3.75
C GLY A 126 -3.29 12.58 -4.38
N CYS A 127 -2.73 12.38 -5.58
CA CYS A 127 -2.72 11.09 -6.27
C CYS A 127 -1.52 10.18 -5.93
N TRP A 128 -0.64 10.62 -5.03
CA TRP A 128 0.60 9.90 -4.70
C TRP A 128 0.50 9.21 -3.36
N LEU A 129 0.77 7.91 -3.35
CA LEU A 129 0.94 7.08 -2.17
C LEU A 129 2.43 6.87 -1.89
N THR A 130 2.80 6.69 -0.63
CA THR A 130 4.18 6.45 -0.19
C THR A 130 4.19 5.60 1.08
N ASP A 131 5.38 5.13 1.45
CA ASP A 131 5.68 4.42 2.70
C ASP A 131 4.64 3.34 3.05
N PRO A 132 4.37 2.38 2.13
CA PRO A 132 3.43 1.31 2.37
C PRO A 132 4.02 0.26 3.28
N GLN A 133 3.12 -0.58 3.78
CA GLN A 133 3.47 -1.87 4.31
C GLN A 133 2.85 -2.99 3.47
N VAL A 134 3.54 -4.13 3.38
CA VAL A 134 2.94 -5.36 2.86
C VAL A 134 2.74 -6.35 4.01
N MET A 135 1.50 -6.77 4.19
CA MET A 135 1.10 -7.80 5.15
C MET A 135 1.23 -9.17 4.49
N ALA A 136 1.86 -10.12 5.17
CA ALA A 136 1.97 -11.50 4.69
C ALA A 136 2.19 -12.48 5.83
N LYS A 137 1.96 -13.77 5.54
CA LYS A 137 2.06 -14.85 6.52
C LYS A 137 3.48 -15.01 7.10
N SER A 138 4.51 -14.61 6.36
CA SER A 138 5.89 -14.64 6.83
C SER A 138 6.40 -13.22 7.05
N GLU A 139 6.81 -12.95 8.29
CA GLU A 139 7.32 -11.65 8.75
C GLU A 139 8.61 -11.22 8.02
N TYR A 140 9.34 -12.17 7.44
CA TYR A 140 10.65 -11.91 6.84
C TYR A 140 10.63 -11.59 5.34
N LEU A 141 9.46 -11.58 4.70
CA LEU A 141 9.37 -11.44 3.24
C LEU A 141 9.60 -10.03 2.73
N PHE A 142 9.28 -9.01 3.53
CA PHE A 142 9.30 -7.61 3.10
C PHE A 142 10.17 -6.77 4.03
N ALA A 143 9.55 -6.04 4.96
CA ALA A 143 10.22 -5.24 5.97
C ALA A 143 9.55 -5.39 7.33
N ASP A 144 10.07 -4.68 8.32
CA ASP A 144 9.81 -4.90 9.74
C ASP A 144 8.39 -4.44 10.18
N GLY A 145 7.64 -3.75 9.32
CA GLY A 145 6.27 -3.31 9.62
C GLY A 145 5.19 -4.38 9.39
N ASN A 146 5.54 -5.60 8.95
CA ASN A 146 4.56 -6.68 8.80
C ASN A 146 4.01 -7.07 10.19
N VAL A 147 2.68 -7.10 10.33
CA VAL A 147 2.03 -7.42 11.60
C VAL A 147 1.70 -8.91 11.64
N GLU A 148 2.20 -9.62 12.66
CA GLU A 148 1.94 -11.05 12.86
C GLU A 148 0.43 -11.37 12.83
N GLY A 149 0.05 -12.45 12.15
CA GLY A 149 -1.33 -12.89 12.07
C GLY A 149 -2.27 -11.93 11.34
N SER A 150 -1.76 -10.90 10.64
CA SER A 150 -2.57 -9.95 9.88
C SER A 150 -3.36 -10.62 8.76
N ILE A 151 -2.76 -11.60 8.08
CA ILE A 151 -3.40 -12.39 7.02
C ILE A 151 -4.58 -13.19 7.58
N GLU A 152 -4.37 -13.93 8.67
CA GLU A 152 -5.40 -14.78 9.28
C GLU A 152 -6.55 -13.95 9.88
N ARG A 153 -6.24 -12.75 10.36
CA ARG A 153 -7.23 -11.82 10.93
C ARG A 153 -7.97 -11.02 9.86
N PHE A 154 -7.40 -10.86 8.66
CA PHE A 154 -7.97 -10.02 7.61
C PHE A 154 -9.43 -10.36 7.34
N GLY A 155 -9.76 -11.63 7.12
CA GLY A 155 -11.14 -12.03 6.80
C GLY A 155 -12.15 -11.76 7.91
N LYS A 156 -11.70 -11.74 9.18
CA LYS A 156 -12.55 -11.43 10.34
C LYS A 156 -12.70 -9.93 10.61
N GLN A 157 -11.75 -9.12 10.13
CA GLN A 157 -11.65 -7.70 10.47
C GLN A 157 -12.03 -6.77 9.32
N HIS A 158 -11.87 -7.23 8.08
CA HIS A 158 -12.25 -6.48 6.89
C HIS A 158 -13.77 -6.36 6.83
N LEU A 159 -14.25 -5.14 6.67
CA LEU A 159 -15.67 -4.86 6.49
C LEU A 159 -15.93 -4.61 5.01
N CYS A 160 -16.56 -5.57 4.34
CA CYS A 160 -16.94 -5.42 2.94
C CYS A 160 -17.79 -4.17 2.73
N ASN A 161 -17.34 -3.29 1.84
CA ASN A 161 -18.00 -2.03 1.53
C ASN A 161 -18.72 -2.09 0.17
N ALA A 162 -19.26 -0.95 -0.28
CA ALA A 162 -20.00 -0.86 -1.54
C ALA A 162 -19.16 -1.29 -2.76
N TRP A 163 -17.86 -1.04 -2.76
CA TRP A 163 -16.95 -1.49 -3.83
C TRP A 163 -16.78 -3.01 -3.83
N CYS A 164 -16.56 -3.63 -2.67
CA CYS A 164 -16.46 -5.10 -2.56
C CYS A 164 -17.71 -5.79 -3.15
N LYS A 165 -18.89 -5.24 -2.85
CA LYS A 165 -20.19 -5.73 -3.36
C LYS A 165 -20.33 -5.49 -4.86
N TRP A 166 -20.01 -4.29 -5.34
CA TRP A 166 -20.11 -3.93 -6.75
C TRP A 166 -19.19 -4.78 -7.64
N PHE A 167 -18.01 -5.15 -7.12
CA PHE A 167 -17.09 -6.07 -7.79
C PHE A 167 -17.43 -7.56 -7.61
N GLU A 168 -18.47 -7.88 -6.84
CA GLU A 168 -18.90 -9.24 -6.50
C GLU A 168 -17.77 -10.08 -5.89
N LEU A 169 -16.96 -9.47 -5.02
CA LEU A 169 -15.92 -10.20 -4.30
C LEU A 169 -16.56 -11.21 -3.33
N PRO A 170 -15.94 -12.39 -3.12
CA PRO A 170 -16.41 -13.34 -2.11
C PRO A 170 -16.50 -12.71 -0.73
N GLU A 171 -17.47 -13.14 0.07
CA GLU A 171 -17.45 -12.84 1.50
C GLU A 171 -16.26 -13.56 2.16
N LEU A 172 -15.69 -12.91 3.18
CA LEU A 172 -14.46 -13.34 3.88
C LEU A 172 -14.75 -14.07 5.19
#